data_AF-A0A960GI51-F1
#
_entry.id   AF-A0A960GI51-F1
#
_cell.length_a   1.000
_cell.length_b   1.000
_cell.length_c   1.000
_cell.angle_alpha   90.00
_cell.angle_beta   90.00
_cell.angle_gamma   90.00
#
_symmetry.space_group_name_H-M   'P 1'
#
loop_
_entity.id
_entity.type
_entity.pdbx_description
1 polymer ?
#
loop_
_entity_poly.entity_id
_entity_poly.type
_entity_poly.pdbx_seq_one_letter_code
_entity_poly.pdbx_strand_id
1 'polypeptide(L)'
;QSVNTSDSRVELIWDPRTSHVLTPYQRHALRTPFVITASEHRSQLQNRQAARHRLVRKVQSALEPKRKRRRRTRPSAASQTRRLDAKRKRSSLKATRRRPPME
;
A
#
# COMPACT_ATOMS: atom_id res chain seq x y z
N GLN A 1 -6.72 -31.69 -37.43
CA GLN A 1 -7.72 -30.76 -36.84
C GLN A 1 -8.13 -31.34 -35.49
N SER A 2 -7.96 -30.62 -34.37
CA SER A 2 -8.55 -31.00 -33.07
C SER A 2 -9.36 -29.83 -32.55
N VAL A 3 -10.68 -29.90 -32.75
CA VAL A 3 -11.59 -28.77 -32.54
C VAL A 3 -12.39 -28.89 -31.23
N ASN A 4 -12.31 -30.01 -30.49
CA ASN A 4 -12.91 -30.15 -29.16
C ASN A 4 -12.10 -31.17 -28.33
N THR A 5 -12.09 -31.09 -26.98
CA THR A 5 -11.57 -32.11 -26.02
C THR A 5 -10.15 -31.94 -25.45
N SER A 6 -9.73 -30.72 -25.10
CA SER A 6 -8.66 -30.58 -24.10
C SER A 6 -9.21 -29.77 -22.95
N ASP A 7 -9.74 -30.45 -21.94
CA ASP A 7 -10.09 -29.84 -20.65
C ASP A 7 -8.79 -29.49 -19.91
N SER A 8 -8.11 -28.47 -20.42
CA SER A 8 -6.86 -27.99 -19.86
C SER A 8 -7.10 -26.99 -18.73
N ARG A 9 -8.35 -26.55 -18.51
CA ARG A 9 -8.71 -25.62 -17.44
C ARG A 9 -8.37 -26.24 -16.09
N VAL A 10 -7.77 -25.42 -15.24
CA VAL A 10 -7.44 -25.80 -13.86
C VAL A 10 -8.09 -24.82 -12.92
N GLU A 11 -8.72 -25.36 -11.88
CA GLU A 11 -9.19 -24.60 -10.72
C GLU A 11 -8.38 -25.01 -9.49
N LEU A 12 -7.87 -24.01 -8.77
CA LEU A 12 -7.11 -24.19 -7.54
C LEU A 12 -7.88 -23.50 -6.42
N ILE A 13 -8.25 -24.28 -5.40
CA ILE A 13 -8.86 -23.80 -4.17
C ILE A 13 -7.87 -24.03 -3.03
N TRP A 14 -7.60 -22.99 -2.24
CA TRP A 14 -6.72 -23.08 -1.08
C TRP A 14 -7.26 -22.27 0.09
N ASP A 15 -7.42 -22.94 1.24
CA ASP A 15 -7.84 -22.30 2.49
C ASP A 15 -6.61 -21.93 3.33
N PRO A 16 -6.31 -20.64 3.55
CA PRO A 16 -5.20 -20.22 4.40
C PRO A 16 -5.37 -20.63 5.87
N ARG A 17 -6.58 -20.85 6.36
CA ARG A 17 -6.86 -21.12 7.78
C ARG A 17 -6.38 -22.50 8.22
N THR A 18 -6.41 -23.46 7.31
CA THR A 18 -5.94 -24.84 7.54
C THR A 18 -4.45 -25.02 7.22
N SER A 19 -3.78 -23.97 6.74
CA SER A 19 -2.37 -24.04 6.40
C SER A 19 -1.48 -24.15 7.64
N HIS A 20 -0.53 -25.09 7.58
CA HIS A 20 0.50 -25.30 8.61
C HIS A 20 1.75 -24.44 8.36
N VAL A 21 1.87 -23.84 7.18
CA VAL A 21 3.05 -23.07 6.76
C VAL A 21 2.93 -21.60 7.15
N LEU A 22 1.71 -21.12 7.42
CA LEU A 22 1.44 -19.75 7.82
C LEU A 22 1.55 -19.55 9.33
N THR A 23 2.09 -18.40 9.74
CA THR A 23 2.05 -17.97 11.15
C THR A 23 0.61 -17.65 11.58
N PRO A 24 0.28 -17.69 12.89
CA PRO A 24 -1.05 -17.32 13.37
C PRO A 24 -1.52 -15.93 12.91
N TYR A 25 -0.59 -14.95 12.88
CA TYR A 25 -0.88 -13.61 12.37
C TYR A 25 -1.25 -13.62 10.87
N GLN A 26 -0.52 -14.38 10.05
CA GLN A 26 -0.79 -14.50 8.62
C GLN A 26 -2.13 -15.20 8.36
N ARG A 27 -2.46 -16.25 9.12
CA ARG A 27 -3.79 -16.90 9.05
C ARG A 27 -4.92 -15.97 9.47
N HIS A 28 -4.69 -15.13 10.48
CA HIS A 28 -5.66 -14.13 10.88
C HIS A 28 -5.84 -13.03 9.81
N ALA A 29 -4.76 -12.65 9.11
CA ALA A 29 -4.82 -11.67 8.02
C ALA A 29 -5.53 -12.23 6.77
N LEU A 30 -5.32 -13.51 6.45
CA LEU A 30 -5.91 -14.20 5.30
C LEU A 30 -7.12 -15.03 5.74
N ARG A 31 -8.29 -14.42 5.80
CA ARG A 31 -9.50 -15.07 6.35
C ARG A 31 -10.33 -15.84 5.31
N THR A 32 -10.13 -15.55 4.04
CA THR A 32 -10.95 -16.06 2.94
C THR A 32 -10.19 -17.09 2.10
N PRO A 33 -10.83 -18.19 1.68
CA PRO A 33 -10.25 -19.11 0.71
C PRO A 33 -9.89 -18.41 -0.60
N PHE A 34 -8.78 -18.83 -1.20
CA PHE A 34 -8.37 -18.37 -2.53
C PHE A 34 -8.92 -19.35 -3.58
N VAL A 35 -9.65 -18.81 -4.54
CA VAL A 35 -10.09 -19.53 -5.75
C VAL A 35 -9.38 -18.91 -6.95
N ILE A 36 -8.66 -19.74 -7.71
CA ILE A 36 -7.87 -19.32 -8.86
C ILE A 36 -8.15 -20.25 -10.02
N THR A 37 -8.53 -19.67 -11.15
CA THR A 37 -8.73 -20.38 -12.41
C THR A 37 -7.59 -20.06 -13.37
N ALA A 38 -7.16 -21.05 -14.14
CA ALA A 38 -6.16 -20.90 -15.19
C ALA A 38 -6.56 -21.75 -16.41
N SER A 39 -6.66 -21.11 -17.57
CA SER A 39 -7.07 -21.73 -18.84
C SER A 39 -6.33 -21.11 -20.03
N GLU A 40 -5.14 -20.57 -19.78
CA GLU A 40 -4.38 -19.79 -20.77
C GLU A 40 -3.49 -20.67 -21.66
N HIS A 41 -3.24 -21.91 -21.26
CA HIS A 41 -2.44 -22.86 -22.01
C HIS A 41 -3.27 -24.07 -22.48
N ARG A 42 -2.78 -24.72 -23.55
CA ARG A 42 -3.34 -25.99 -24.01
C ARG A 42 -2.97 -27.17 -23.10
N SER A 43 -1.92 -27.03 -22.28
CA SER A 43 -1.47 -28.06 -21.32
C SER A 43 -2.01 -27.80 -19.91
N GLN A 44 -2.61 -28.83 -19.30
CA GLN A 44 -3.04 -28.79 -17.90
C GLN A 44 -1.86 -28.58 -16.94
N LEU A 45 -0.66 -29.09 -17.27
CA LEU A 45 0.55 -28.88 -16.44
C LEU A 45 0.93 -27.39 -16.39
N GLN A 46 0.92 -26.72 -17.54
CA GLN A 46 1.21 -25.29 -17.62
C GLN A 46 0.13 -24.48 -16.89
N ASN A 47 -1.15 -24.84 -17.04
CA ASN A 47 -2.23 -24.19 -16.30
C ASN A 47 -2.13 -24.41 -14.77
N ARG A 48 -1.67 -25.59 -14.30
CA ARG A 48 -1.38 -25.82 -12.87
C ARG A 48 -0.25 -24.91 -12.38
N GLN A 49 0.82 -24.76 -13.15
CA GLN A 49 1.94 -23.87 -12.80
C GLN A 49 1.48 -22.41 -12.75
N ALA A 50 0.70 -21.97 -13.74
CA ALA A 50 0.10 -20.65 -13.76
C ALA A 50 -0.80 -20.39 -12.54
N ALA A 51 -1.68 -21.33 -12.20
CA ALA A 51 -2.56 -21.20 -11.03
C ALA A 51 -1.76 -21.07 -9.73
N ARG A 52 -0.67 -21.84 -9.57
CA ARG A 52 0.26 -21.74 -8.43
C ARG A 52 0.99 -20.41 -8.39
N HIS A 53 1.51 -19.92 -9.51
CA HIS A 53 2.17 -18.61 -9.56
C HIS A 53 1.21 -17.48 -9.19
N ARG A 54 -0.03 -17.53 -9.69
CA ARG A 54 -1.08 -16.57 -9.32
C ARG A 54 -1.41 -16.64 -7.82
N LEU A 55 -1.45 -17.84 -7.24
CA LEU A 55 -1.65 -18.01 -5.79
C LEU A 55 -0.55 -17.33 -5.00
N VAL A 56 0.71 -17.62 -5.33
CA VAL A 56 1.88 -17.05 -4.66
C VAL A 56 1.83 -15.52 -4.71
N ARG A 57 1.58 -14.93 -5.90
CA ARG A 57 1.47 -13.47 -6.05
C ARG A 57 0.34 -12.87 -5.22
N LYS A 58 -0.85 -13.49 -5.22
CA LYS A 58 -1.99 -13.03 -4.41
C LYS A 58 -1.69 -13.08 -2.91
N VAL A 59 -1.10 -14.18 -2.44
CA VAL A 59 -0.73 -14.34 -1.02
C VAL A 59 0.35 -13.33 -0.63
N GLN A 60 1.38 -13.14 -1.45
CA GLN A 60 2.45 -12.16 -1.20
C GLN A 60 1.89 -10.74 -1.09
N SER A 61 1.06 -10.32 -2.04
CA SER A 61 0.44 -8.99 -2.02
C SER A 61 -0.48 -8.79 -0.82
N ALA A 62 -1.24 -9.83 -0.44
CA ALA A 62 -2.14 -9.76 0.71
C ALA A 62 -1.40 -9.71 2.07
N LEU A 63 -0.19 -10.29 2.14
CA LEU A 63 0.66 -10.28 3.33
C LEU A 63 1.66 -9.12 3.36
N GLU A 64 1.67 -8.27 2.35
CA GLU A 64 2.60 -7.15 2.28
C GLU A 64 2.33 -6.19 3.45
N PRO A 65 3.36 -5.83 4.25
CA PRO A 65 3.17 -4.97 5.39
C PRO A 65 2.64 -3.60 4.93
N LYS A 66 1.57 -3.13 5.58
CA LYS A 66 1.04 -1.79 5.31
C LYS A 66 2.16 -0.77 5.46
N ARG A 67 2.28 0.13 4.47
CA ARG A 67 3.25 1.23 4.51
C ARG A 67 3.09 1.97 5.84
N LYS A 68 4.21 2.31 6.48
CA LYS A 68 4.21 3.05 7.75
C LYS A 68 3.35 4.31 7.57
N ARG A 69 2.38 4.52 8.46
CA ARG A 69 1.54 5.72 8.43
C ARG A 69 2.44 6.95 8.43
N ARG A 70 2.29 7.81 7.43
CA ARG A 70 3.05 9.06 7.35
C ARG A 70 2.79 9.86 8.62
N ARG A 71 3.87 10.19 9.33
CA ARG A 71 3.81 11.11 10.47
C ARG A 71 3.92 12.53 9.95
N ARG A 72 3.10 13.46 10.46
CA ARG A 72 3.21 14.87 10.10
C ARG A 72 4.60 15.37 10.47
N THR A 73 5.29 16.01 9.52
CA THR A 73 6.60 16.61 9.77
C THR A 73 6.44 17.88 10.59
N ARG A 74 7.45 18.20 11.42
CA ARG A 74 7.53 19.49 12.10
C ARG A 74 7.82 20.60 11.07
N PRO A 75 7.40 21.86 11.29
CA PRO A 75 7.81 22.98 10.45
C PRO A 75 9.34 23.07 10.36
N SER A 76 9.87 23.33 9.17
CA SER A 76 11.32 23.45 8.97
C SER A 76 11.91 24.65 9.71
N ALA A 77 13.19 24.58 10.06
CA ALA A 77 13.91 25.70 10.69
C ALA A 77 13.80 26.97 9.84
N ALA A 78 13.96 26.86 8.51
CA ALA A 78 13.79 27.98 7.59
C ALA A 78 12.39 28.61 7.62
N SER A 79 11.33 27.80 7.81
CA SER A 79 9.96 28.31 7.98
C SER A 79 9.82 29.08 9.30
N GLN A 80 10.42 28.56 10.37
CA GLN A 80 10.41 29.22 11.69
C GLN A 80 11.16 30.56 11.66
N THR A 81 12.34 30.61 11.05
CA THR A 81 13.13 31.84 10.87
C THR A 81 12.36 32.87 10.04
N ARG A 82 11.82 32.49 8.88
CA ARG A 82 11.00 33.38 8.03
C ARG A 82 9.80 33.96 8.78
N ARG A 83 9.12 33.16 9.61
CA ARG A 83 8.01 33.63 10.45
C ARG A 83 8.46 34.68 11.46
N LEU A 84 9.59 34.46 12.13
CA LEU A 84 10.14 35.40 13.11
C LEU A 84 10.58 36.71 12.45
N ASP A 85 11.25 36.65 11.30
CA ASP A 85 11.68 37.84 10.57
C ASP A 85 10.50 38.64 10.03
N ALA A 86 9.48 37.97 9.49
CA ALA A 86 8.24 38.62 9.08
C ALA A 86 7.56 39.31 10.27
N LYS A 87 7.55 38.68 11.45
CA LYS A 87 7.04 39.29 12.68
C LYS A 87 7.82 40.55 13.05
N ARG A 88 9.17 40.50 13.06
CA ARG A 88 10.05 41.65 13.37
C ARG A 88 9.85 42.81 12.40
N LYS A 89 9.84 42.54 11.09
CA LYS A 89 9.58 43.54 10.05
C LYS A 89 8.22 44.20 10.22
N ARG A 90 7.19 43.42 10.59
CA ARG A 90 5.84 43.95 10.81
C ARG A 90 5.75 44.81 12.07
N SER A 91 6.46 44.44 13.15
CA SER A 91 6.49 45.25 14.37
C SER A 91 7.25 46.56 14.17
N SER A 92 8.38 46.55 13.46
CA SER A 92 9.13 47.78 13.19
C SER A 92 8.31 48.75 12.33
N LEU A 93 7.68 48.25 11.27
CA LEU A 93 6.80 49.04 10.41
C LEU A 93 5.54 49.56 11.13
N LYS A 94 5.06 48.88 12.19
CA LYS A 94 4.00 49.42 13.04
C LYS A 94 4.51 50.51 13.99
N ALA A 95 5.73 50.38 14.50
CA ALA A 95 6.32 51.36 15.41
C ALA A 95 6.55 52.70 14.72
N THR A 96 7.04 52.69 13.48
CA THR A 96 7.27 53.91 12.68
C THR A 96 5.99 54.65 12.29
N ARG A 97 4.82 54.00 12.37
CA ARG A 97 3.51 54.60 12.11
C ARG A 97 2.87 55.22 13.36
N ARG A 98 3.49 55.11 14.53
CA ARG A 98 2.98 55.78 15.73
C ARG A 98 3.13 57.28 15.53
N ARG A 99 2.04 58.03 15.76
CA ARG A 99 2.08 59.50 15.79
C ARG A 99 3.11 59.94 16.85
N PRO A 100 3.90 60.99 16.56
CA PRO A 100 4.75 61.58 17.58
C PRO A 100 3.87 62.03 18.76
N PRO A 101 4.38 61.99 20.00
CA PRO A 101 3.67 62.56 21.13
C PRO A 101 3.38 64.04 20.80
N MET A 102 2.12 64.46 21.00
CA MET A 102 1.79 65.87 20.97
C MET A 102 2.38 66.50 22.23
N GLU A 103 3.34 67.40 22.07
CA GLU A 103 3.65 68.40 23.09
C GLU A 103 2.75 69.62 22.88
#